data_AF-A0A914G9H2-F1
#
_entry.id   AF-A0A914G9H2-F1
#
_cell.length_a   1.000
_cell.length_b   1.000
_cell.length_c   1.000
_cell.angle_alpha   90.00
_cell.angle_beta   90.00
_cell.angle_gamma   90.00
#
_symmetry.space_group_name_H-M   'P 1'
#
loop_
_entity.id
_entity.type
_entity.pdbx_description
1 polymer ?
#
loop_
_entity_poly.entity_id
_entity_poly.type
_entity_poly.pdbx_seq_one_letter_code
_entity_poly.pdbx_strand_id
1 'polypeptide(L)'
;MRIYFTVYSNFVANYPIEQQDARASTLRVIHIRYPPNEIYGLNHGVSVYCTQRESESFFMGHMIDENETCLTAFSSSSFQYSPTFSESYAVFPFAGSIWSMALLPMQTTSATPTNIVPMVDPPWIVRQHAELTHKLYILSSEGIYIFQQLSPLEIFRRLISLYDCDSRQFLTFSNIHGAQEICVMALTILATNLAEDAQVENSAVRVLMEFG
;
A
#
# COMPACT_ATOMS: atom_id res chain seq x y z
N MET A 1 -11.20 -10.59 -8.88
CA MET A 1 -11.35 -11.23 -7.54
C MET A 1 -9.98 -11.66 -7.04
N ARG A 2 -9.67 -11.48 -5.75
CA ARG A 2 -8.40 -11.92 -5.14
C ARG A 2 -8.68 -13.10 -4.21
N ILE A 3 -8.05 -14.25 -4.45
CA ILE A 3 -8.23 -15.47 -3.63
C ILE A 3 -6.93 -15.73 -2.87
N TYR A 4 -7.02 -15.84 -1.55
CA TYR A 4 -5.90 -16.10 -0.67
C TYR A 4 -5.94 -17.57 -0.24
N PHE A 5 -4.85 -18.28 -0.47
CA PHE A 5 -4.69 -19.68 -0.12
C PHE A 5 -3.69 -19.81 1.03
N THR A 6 -3.96 -20.76 1.92
CA THR A 6 -2.95 -21.31 2.84
C THR A 6 -2.49 -22.66 2.33
N VAL A 7 -1.24 -23.00 2.62
CA VAL A 7 -0.62 -24.28 2.28
C VAL A 7 -0.39 -25.04 3.58
N TYR A 8 -0.83 -26.29 3.61
CA TYR A 8 -0.42 -27.23 4.66
C TYR A 8 0.68 -28.15 4.10
N SER A 9 1.75 -28.32 4.86
CA SER A 9 2.65 -29.48 4.75
C SER A 9 2.35 -30.41 5.93
N ASN A 10 2.35 -31.72 5.69
CA ASN A 10 2.12 -32.71 6.73
C ASN A 10 3.41 -32.88 7.54
N PHE A 11 3.68 -31.97 8.46
CA PHE A 11 4.87 -32.03 9.32
C PHE A 11 4.51 -32.56 10.71
N VAL A 12 5.27 -33.55 11.18
CA VAL A 12 5.29 -34.01 12.58
C VAL A 12 6.64 -33.61 13.15
N ALA A 13 6.64 -32.85 14.25
CA ALA A 13 7.75 -32.02 14.73
C ALA A 13 9.05 -32.70 15.20
N ASN A 14 9.28 -33.99 14.91
CA ASN A 14 10.28 -34.80 15.61
C ASN A 14 11.43 -35.37 14.76
N TYR A 15 11.59 -35.01 13.48
CA TYR A 15 12.68 -35.54 12.64
C TYR A 15 13.43 -34.45 11.84
N PRO A 16 14.74 -34.61 11.61
CA PRO A 16 15.54 -33.68 10.81
C PRO A 16 15.08 -33.69 9.36
N ILE A 17 15.11 -32.51 8.73
CA ILE A 17 14.44 -32.18 7.47
C ILE A 17 15.17 -32.83 6.29
N GLU A 18 14.58 -33.85 5.66
CA GLU A 18 14.91 -34.24 4.28
C GLU A 18 14.02 -33.47 3.29
N GLN A 19 14.59 -32.95 2.21
CA GLN A 19 13.92 -32.06 1.23
C GLN A 19 12.64 -32.65 0.59
N GLN A 20 12.44 -33.97 0.68
CA GLN A 20 11.23 -34.65 0.18
C GLN A 20 10.00 -34.49 1.09
N ASP A 21 10.19 -34.20 2.40
CA ASP A 21 9.10 -34.08 3.38
C ASP A 21 8.48 -32.68 3.48
N ALA A 22 9.08 -31.69 2.81
CA ALA A 22 8.58 -30.32 2.76
C ALA A 22 7.58 -30.06 1.61
N ARG A 23 7.07 -31.11 0.95
CA ARG A 23 6.16 -30.95 -0.20
C ARG A 23 4.78 -30.47 0.26
N ALA A 24 4.37 -29.30 -0.25
CA ALA A 24 3.02 -28.78 -0.10
C ALA A 24 1.98 -29.81 -0.56
N SER A 25 1.09 -30.24 0.34
CA SER A 25 0.15 -31.33 0.07
C SER A 25 -1.27 -30.83 -0.21
N THR A 26 -1.65 -29.65 0.29
CA THR A 26 -3.00 -29.10 0.10
C THR A 26 -3.01 -27.58 0.10
N LEU A 27 -3.76 -26.99 -0.84
CA LEU A 27 -4.13 -25.58 -0.87
C LEU A 27 -5.55 -25.42 -0.32
N ARG A 28 -5.73 -24.55 0.68
CA ARG A 28 -7.05 -24.21 1.22
C ARG A 28 -7.30 -22.73 1.07
N VAL A 29 -8.46 -22.35 0.54
CA VAL A 29 -8.90 -20.95 0.50
C VAL A 29 -9.16 -20.48 1.94
N ILE A 30 -8.50 -19.39 2.32
CA ILE A 30 -8.70 -18.77 3.65
C ILE A 30 -9.53 -17.49 3.56
N HIS A 31 -9.46 -16.80 2.44
CA HIS A 31 -10.08 -15.50 2.28
C HIS A 31 -10.29 -15.18 0.80
N ILE A 32 -11.39 -14.51 0.50
CA ILE A 32 -11.71 -14.02 -0.85
C ILE A 32 -12.02 -12.53 -0.71
N ARG A 33 -11.33 -11.70 -1.50
CA ARG A 33 -11.65 -10.28 -1.63
C ARG A 33 -12.30 -10.04 -2.98
N TYR A 34 -13.54 -9.60 -2.92
CA TYR A 34 -14.23 -9.05 -4.08
C TYR A 34 -13.66 -7.67 -4.39
N PRO A 35 -13.57 -7.31 -5.67
CA PRO A 35 -13.31 -5.93 -6.00
C PRO A 35 -14.50 -5.02 -5.63
N PRO A 36 -14.29 -3.70 -5.53
CA PRO A 36 -15.37 -2.75 -5.31
C PRO A 36 -16.40 -2.83 -6.43
N ASN A 37 -17.68 -2.81 -6.06
CA ASN A 37 -18.82 -2.92 -6.99
C ASN A 37 -18.84 -1.78 -8.04
N GLU A 38 -18.21 -0.65 -7.72
CA GLU A 38 -18.13 0.53 -8.58
C GLU A 38 -17.22 0.32 -9.80
N ILE A 39 -16.20 -0.54 -9.69
CA ILE A 39 -15.24 -0.79 -10.78
C ILE A 39 -15.81 -1.78 -11.81
N TYR A 40 -16.62 -2.71 -11.33
CA TYR A 40 -17.10 -3.83 -12.12
C TYR A 40 -18.61 -3.88 -11.99
N GLY A 41 -19.30 -3.06 -12.80
CA GLY A 41 -20.75 -3.13 -12.91
C GLY A 41 -21.22 -4.57 -13.10
N LEU A 42 -22.43 -4.89 -12.65
CA LEU A 42 -22.99 -6.24 -12.50
C LEU A 42 -22.89 -7.17 -13.73
N ASN A 43 -22.55 -6.66 -14.92
CA ASN A 43 -22.66 -7.37 -16.19
C ASN A 43 -21.36 -7.50 -17.01
N HIS A 44 -20.22 -6.95 -16.56
CA HIS A 44 -18.97 -7.01 -17.35
C HIS A 44 -17.90 -7.82 -16.64
N GLY A 45 -17.58 -8.97 -17.22
CA GLY A 45 -16.41 -9.75 -16.83
C GLY A 45 -15.15 -8.98 -17.20
N VAL A 46 -14.22 -8.85 -16.27
CA VAL A 46 -12.98 -8.12 -16.50
C VAL A 46 -11.82 -9.06 -16.78
N SER A 47 -11.12 -8.77 -17.87
CA SER A 47 -9.92 -9.49 -18.26
C SER A 47 -8.71 -8.87 -17.56
N VAL A 48 -8.28 -9.52 -16.48
CA VAL A 48 -7.04 -9.18 -15.77
C VAL A 48 -5.89 -9.93 -16.41
N TYR A 49 -4.89 -9.21 -16.91
CA TYR A 49 -3.77 -9.81 -17.64
C TYR A 49 -2.40 -9.51 -16.98
N CYS A 50 -2.34 -8.57 -16.04
CA CYS A 50 -1.12 -8.29 -15.27
C CYS A 50 -1.45 -7.94 -13.82
N THR A 51 -0.68 -8.49 -12.87
CA THR A 51 -0.85 -8.19 -11.45
C THR A 51 0.50 -8.09 -10.77
N GLN A 52 0.61 -7.19 -9.80
CA GLN A 52 1.79 -7.08 -8.96
C GLN A 52 1.38 -6.83 -7.51
N ARG A 53 2.12 -7.41 -6.57
CA ARG A 53 1.80 -7.33 -5.15
C ARG A 53 3.01 -6.90 -4.32
N GLU A 54 2.74 -6.03 -3.37
CA GLU A 54 3.59 -5.67 -2.24
C GLU A 54 2.91 -6.11 -0.93
N SER A 55 3.59 -5.96 0.21
CA SER A 55 3.06 -6.35 1.53
C SER A 55 1.67 -5.75 1.80
N GLU A 56 1.51 -4.44 1.54
CA GLU A 56 0.28 -3.68 1.83
C GLU A 56 -0.46 -3.18 0.58
N SER A 57 0.14 -3.35 -0.60
CA SER A 57 -0.37 -2.81 -1.87
C SER A 57 -0.57 -3.91 -2.92
N PHE A 58 -1.57 -3.74 -3.77
CA PHE A 58 -1.86 -4.66 -4.86
C PHE A 58 -2.26 -3.88 -6.10
N PHE A 59 -1.68 -4.25 -7.24
CA PHE A 59 -1.87 -3.60 -8.53
C PHE A 59 -2.43 -4.58 -9.54
N MET A 60 -3.39 -4.12 -10.33
CA MET A 60 -4.13 -4.91 -11.30
C MET A 60 -4.26 -4.15 -12.62
N GLY A 61 -3.54 -4.61 -13.64
CA GLY A 61 -3.74 -4.19 -15.02
C GLY A 61 -4.85 -5.04 -15.65
N HIS A 62 -5.90 -4.37 -16.13
CA HIS A 62 -7.07 -5.03 -16.67
C HIS A 62 -7.67 -4.24 -17.83
N MET A 63 -8.49 -4.91 -18.64
CA MET A 63 -9.29 -4.29 -19.69
C MET A 63 -10.74 -4.19 -19.23
N ILE A 64 -11.32 -2.99 -19.36
CA ILE A 64 -12.75 -2.76 -19.17
C ILE A 64 -13.50 -3.07 -20.46
N ASP A 65 -12.92 -2.67 -21.60
CA ASP A 65 -13.40 -2.93 -22.96
C ASP A 65 -12.22 -3.24 -23.90
N GLU A 66 -12.47 -3.59 -25.17
CA GLU A 66 -11.44 -4.03 -26.15
C GLU A 66 -10.27 -3.05 -26.30
N ASN A 67 -10.49 -1.74 -26.07
CA ASN A 67 -9.48 -0.69 -26.18
C ASN A 67 -9.25 0.09 -24.88
N GLU A 68 -9.98 -0.22 -23.81
CA GLU A 68 -9.90 0.52 -22.56
C GLU A 68 -9.16 -0.26 -21.49
N THR A 69 -7.89 0.09 -21.35
CA THR A 69 -6.97 -0.48 -20.37
C THR A 69 -6.93 0.40 -19.13
N CYS A 70 -7.02 -0.24 -17.98
CA CYS A 70 -7.02 0.42 -16.69
C CYS A 70 -6.06 -0.27 -15.72
N LEU A 71 -5.43 0.53 -14.88
CA LEU A 71 -4.69 0.09 -13.72
C LEU A 71 -5.52 0.36 -12.48
N THR A 72 -5.90 -0.68 -11.74
CA THR A 72 -6.43 -0.51 -10.38
C THR A 72 -5.34 -0.78 -9.36
N ALA A 73 -5.11 0.19 -8.49
CA ALA A 73 -4.27 0.05 -7.31
C ALA A 73 -5.15 -0.10 -6.06
N PHE A 74 -4.74 -0.95 -5.14
CA PHE A 74 -5.34 -1.16 -3.83
C PHE A 74 -4.25 -1.01 -2.77
N SER A 75 -4.54 -0.35 -1.65
CA SER A 75 -3.59 -0.21 -0.55
C SER A 75 -4.29 -0.22 0.81
N SER A 76 -3.77 -0.99 1.76
CA SER A 76 -4.19 -0.95 3.17
C SER A 76 -3.31 -0.04 4.04
N SER A 77 -2.32 0.65 3.45
CA SER A 77 -1.25 1.29 4.22
C SER A 77 -1.71 2.38 5.19
N SER A 78 -2.81 3.07 4.89
CA SER A 78 -3.36 4.13 5.74
C SER A 78 -4.26 3.63 6.87
N PHE A 79 -4.62 2.33 6.89
CA PHE A 79 -5.67 1.81 7.78
C PHE A 79 -5.15 0.86 8.87
N GLN A 80 -3.91 1.04 9.31
CA GLN A 80 -3.23 0.14 10.25
C GLN A 80 -3.91 0.05 11.62
N TYR A 81 -4.56 1.14 12.05
CA TYR A 81 -5.26 1.22 13.34
C TYR A 81 -6.76 0.95 13.22
N SER A 82 -7.25 0.63 12.01
CA SER A 82 -8.66 0.32 11.80
C SER A 82 -8.99 -1.06 12.40
N PRO A 83 -10.05 -1.19 13.23
CA PRO A 83 -10.46 -2.48 13.79
C PRO A 83 -10.98 -3.44 12.71
N THR A 84 -11.38 -2.90 11.56
CA THR A 84 -11.81 -3.65 10.38
C THR A 84 -10.77 -3.54 9.28
N PHE A 85 -10.67 -4.58 8.47
CA PHE A 85 -9.83 -4.54 7.29
C PHE A 85 -10.37 -3.53 6.28
N SER A 86 -9.58 -2.49 5.99
CA SER A 86 -9.93 -1.41 5.08
C SER A 86 -8.81 -1.24 4.05
N GLU A 87 -9.18 -1.02 2.79
CA GLU A 87 -8.27 -0.73 1.69
C GLU A 87 -8.79 0.51 0.96
N SER A 88 -7.88 1.42 0.61
CA SER A 88 -8.14 2.41 -0.42
C SER A 88 -7.94 1.76 -1.78
N TYR A 89 -8.65 2.28 -2.79
CA TYR A 89 -8.44 1.88 -4.17
C TYR A 89 -8.44 3.10 -5.07
N ALA A 90 -7.72 3.01 -6.18
CA ALA A 90 -7.67 4.03 -7.22
C ALA A 90 -7.64 3.36 -8.59
N VAL A 91 -8.36 3.92 -9.55
CA VAL A 91 -8.39 3.46 -10.94
C VAL A 91 -7.73 4.52 -11.81
N PHE A 92 -6.72 4.11 -12.57
CA PHE A 92 -5.98 4.96 -13.50
C PHE A 92 -6.24 4.48 -14.92
N PRO A 93 -6.90 5.28 -15.77
CA PRO A 93 -7.03 4.96 -17.18
C PRO A 93 -5.64 4.99 -17.84
N PHE A 94 -5.39 4.01 -18.70
CA PHE A 94 -4.13 3.85 -19.41
C PHE A 94 -4.38 3.88 -20.91
N ALA A 95 -3.63 4.73 -21.60
CA ALA A 95 -3.60 4.72 -23.05
C ALA A 95 -2.65 3.60 -23.51
N GLY A 96 -3.23 2.63 -24.23
CA GLY A 96 -2.52 1.45 -24.72
C GLY A 96 -2.35 0.32 -23.71
N SER A 97 -2.00 -0.86 -24.23
CA SER A 97 -1.92 -2.08 -23.44
C SER A 97 -0.75 -2.09 -22.47
N ILE A 98 -1.01 -2.45 -21.21
CA ILE A 98 0.05 -2.72 -20.23
C ILE A 98 0.67 -4.09 -20.57
N TRP A 99 1.99 -4.15 -20.73
CA TRP A 99 2.72 -5.37 -21.04
C TRP A 99 3.30 -6.02 -19.79
N SER A 100 3.82 -5.21 -18.86
CA SER A 100 4.44 -5.72 -17.65
C SER A 100 4.42 -4.68 -16.53
N MET A 101 4.43 -5.19 -15.30
CA MET A 101 4.54 -4.40 -14.08
C MET A 101 5.63 -4.96 -13.19
N ALA A 102 6.44 -4.10 -12.60
CA ALA A 102 7.50 -4.49 -11.69
C ALA A 102 7.58 -3.54 -10.50
N LEU A 103 7.70 -4.11 -9.29
CA LEU A 103 8.13 -3.37 -8.11
C LEU A 103 9.65 -3.50 -8.04
N LEU A 104 10.35 -2.37 -8.02
CA LEU A 104 11.78 -2.36 -7.80
C LEU A 104 12.02 -2.22 -6.29
N PRO A 105 12.61 -3.23 -5.62
CA PRO A 105 12.96 -3.09 -4.22
C PRO A 105 14.03 -2.00 -4.10
N MET A 106 13.70 -0.88 -3.45
CA MET A 106 14.73 0.03 -2.99
C MET A 106 15.43 -0.65 -1.82
N GLN A 107 16.73 -0.92 -1.96
CA GLN A 107 17.53 -1.62 -0.98
C GLN A 107 17.33 -1.01 0.41
N THR A 108 16.64 -1.72 1.30
CA THR A 108 16.60 -1.39 2.71
C THR A 108 17.83 -2.02 3.36
N THR A 109 18.66 -1.20 3.98
CA THR A 109 19.90 -1.64 4.65
C THR A 109 19.65 -2.29 6.02
N SER A 110 18.41 -2.63 6.38
CA SER A 110 18.12 -3.28 7.65
C SER A 110 18.35 -4.79 7.53
N ALA A 111 19.52 -5.21 7.99
CA ALA A 111 19.78 -6.61 8.28
C ALA A 111 18.76 -7.10 9.32
N THR A 112 17.75 -7.86 8.89
CA THR A 112 16.85 -8.53 9.81
C THR A 112 17.62 -9.65 10.51
N PRO A 113 17.57 -9.75 11.86
CA PRO A 113 18.20 -10.86 12.55
C PRO A 113 17.47 -12.14 12.14
N THR A 114 18.25 -13.12 11.69
CA THR A 114 17.83 -14.48 11.37
C THR A 114 17.14 -15.12 12.56
N ASN A 115 15.81 -15.00 12.64
CA ASN A 115 14.99 -15.72 13.61
C ASN A 115 13.93 -16.55 12.88
N ILE A 116 13.71 -17.74 13.43
CA ILE A 116 13.06 -18.93 12.83
C ILE A 116 11.52 -18.81 12.80
N VAL A 117 10.98 -17.60 12.99
CA VAL A 117 9.54 -17.32 12.98
C VAL A 117 9.27 -16.43 11.76
N PRO A 118 8.21 -16.68 10.96
CA PRO A 118 7.80 -15.75 9.91
C PRO A 118 7.46 -14.41 10.57
N MET A 119 8.43 -13.51 10.59
CA MET A 119 8.27 -12.18 11.14
C MET A 119 7.35 -11.43 10.18
N VAL A 120 6.14 -11.12 10.63
CA VAL A 120 5.26 -10.22 9.89
C VAL A 120 6.00 -8.89 9.82
N ASP A 121 6.29 -8.42 8.60
CA ASP A 121 6.93 -7.11 8.42
C ASP A 121 6.10 -6.05 9.16
N PRO A 122 6.73 -5.15 9.92
CA PRO A 122 5.98 -4.12 10.60
C PRO A 122 5.23 -3.25 9.58
N PRO A 123 4.09 -2.66 9.97
CA PRO A 123 3.34 -1.75 9.11
C PRO A 123 4.21 -0.67 8.45
N TRP A 124 3.87 -0.25 7.22
CA TRP A 124 4.67 0.77 6.53
C TRP A 124 4.75 2.10 7.31
N ILE A 125 3.71 2.48 8.05
CA ILE A 125 3.74 3.68 8.90
C ILE A 125 4.88 3.66 9.94
N VAL A 126 5.32 2.48 10.37
CA VAL A 126 6.47 2.31 11.28
C VAL A 126 7.79 2.38 10.51
N ARG A 127 7.81 1.82 9.30
CA ARG A 127 9.02 1.68 8.47
C ARG A 127 9.31 2.90 7.59
N GLN A 128 8.33 3.78 7.38
CA GLN A 128 8.40 4.91 6.43
C GLN A 128 9.57 5.89 6.68
N HIS A 129 10.12 5.93 7.90
CA HIS A 129 11.26 6.79 8.22
C HIS A 129 12.61 6.19 7.80
N ALA A 130 12.68 4.87 7.63
CA ALA A 130 13.89 4.13 7.27
C ALA A 130 13.83 3.58 5.83
N GLU A 131 12.63 3.39 5.28
CA GLU A 131 12.40 2.87 3.94
C GLU A 131 12.17 4.00 2.94
N LEU A 132 12.74 3.83 1.74
CA LEU A 132 12.47 4.72 0.62
C LEU A 132 11.07 4.46 0.03
N THR A 133 10.51 5.45 -0.65
CA THR A 133 9.18 5.35 -1.26
C THR A 133 9.09 4.23 -2.30
N HIS A 134 8.08 3.37 -2.17
CA HIS A 134 7.84 2.26 -3.09
C HIS A 134 7.45 2.77 -4.49
N LYS A 135 8.10 2.24 -5.52
CA LYS A 135 7.88 2.62 -6.93
C LYS A 135 7.46 1.41 -7.75
N LEU A 136 6.35 1.57 -8.46
CA LEU A 136 5.84 0.63 -9.45
C LEU A 136 6.19 1.14 -10.85
N TYR A 137 6.86 0.28 -11.61
CA TYR A 137 7.21 0.53 -12.99
C TYR A 137 6.26 -0.25 -13.88
N ILE A 138 5.69 0.43 -14.87
CA ILE A 138 4.73 -0.15 -15.80
C ILE A 138 5.27 0.06 -17.20
N LEU A 139 5.43 -1.03 -17.93
CA LEU A 139 5.74 -1.03 -19.35
C LEU A 139 4.41 -1.15 -20.10
N SER A 140 4.07 -0.15 -20.92
CA SER A 140 2.93 -0.18 -21.84
C SER A 140 3.38 -0.02 -23.28
N SER A 141 2.45 -0.17 -24.22
CA SER A 141 2.69 0.12 -25.64
C SER A 141 3.07 1.58 -25.94
N GLU A 142 2.73 2.52 -25.05
CA GLU A 142 3.05 3.95 -25.21
C GLU A 142 4.36 4.36 -24.52
N GLY A 143 4.83 3.59 -23.53
CA GLY A 143 6.08 3.89 -22.85
C GLY A 143 6.22 3.25 -21.48
N ILE A 144 7.06 3.87 -20.65
CA ILE A 144 7.32 3.44 -19.27
C ILE A 144 6.73 4.47 -18.33
N TYR A 145 5.88 4.01 -17.41
CA TYR A 145 5.23 4.83 -16.40
C TYR A 145 5.76 4.44 -15.03
N ILE A 146 5.94 5.44 -14.18
CA ILE A 146 6.45 5.25 -12.82
C ILE A 146 5.41 5.79 -11.85
N PHE A 147 4.83 4.90 -11.06
CA PHE A 147 3.93 5.24 -9.98
C PHE A 147 4.71 5.19 -8.67
N GLN A 148 4.58 6.24 -7.87
CA GLN A 148 5.16 6.29 -6.52
C GLN A 148 4.02 6.21 -5.51
N GLN A 149 4.10 5.24 -4.60
CA GLN A 149 3.20 5.16 -3.47
C GLN A 149 3.57 6.25 -2.46
N LEU A 150 2.58 7.04 -2.05
CA LEU A 150 2.77 8.11 -1.08
C LEU A 150 2.58 7.58 0.34
N SER A 151 3.53 7.91 1.21
CA SER A 151 3.43 7.59 2.63
C SER A 151 2.35 8.43 3.31
N PRO A 152 1.78 7.95 4.44
CA PRO A 152 0.88 8.77 5.25
C PRO A 152 1.48 10.15 5.59
N LEU A 153 2.78 10.19 5.88
CA LEU A 153 3.51 11.43 6.13
C LEU A 153 3.54 12.37 4.91
N GLU A 154 3.79 11.85 3.71
CA GLU A 154 3.75 12.65 2.48
C GLU A 154 2.33 13.12 2.14
N ILE A 155 1.31 12.29 2.38
CA ILE A 155 -0.10 12.68 2.20
C ILE A 155 -0.44 13.81 3.19
N PHE A 156 -0.07 13.67 4.45
CA PHE A 156 -0.25 14.69 5.47
C PHE A 156 0.43 16.01 5.07
N ARG A 157 1.70 15.94 4.64
CA ARG A 157 2.44 17.10 4.14
C ARG A 157 1.73 17.80 2.98
N ARG A 158 1.23 17.03 2.01
CA ARG A 158 0.45 17.59 0.88
C ARG A 158 -0.83 18.24 1.36
N LEU A 159 -1.54 17.62 2.31
CA LEU A 159 -2.79 18.16 2.85
C LEU A 159 -2.56 19.52 3.52
N ILE A 160 -1.58 19.64 4.41
CA ILE A 160 -1.29 20.91 5.10
C ILE A 160 -0.68 21.99 4.19
N SER A 161 -0.13 21.60 3.05
CA SER A 161 0.39 22.53 2.04
C SER A 161 -0.69 23.07 1.09
N LEU A 162 -1.71 22.26 0.79
CA LEU A 162 -2.74 22.57 -0.21
C LEU A 162 -4.05 23.05 0.42
N TYR A 163 -4.29 22.66 1.67
CA TYR A 163 -5.53 22.89 2.38
C TYR A 163 -5.27 23.36 3.81
N ASP A 164 -6.25 24.05 4.37
CA ASP A 164 -6.23 24.42 5.79
C ASP A 164 -6.49 23.22 6.71
N CYS A 165 -6.10 23.37 7.97
CA CYS A 165 -6.34 22.39 9.04
C CYS A 165 -7.85 22.12 9.24
N ASP A 166 -8.70 23.10 8.92
CA ASP A 166 -10.15 23.00 9.02
C ASP A 166 -10.82 22.37 7.78
N SER A 167 -10.02 22.01 6.76
CA SER A 167 -10.55 21.43 5.52
C SER A 167 -11.15 20.04 5.75
N ARG A 168 -12.20 19.72 4.99
CA ARG A 168 -12.84 18.39 5.04
C ARG A 168 -11.84 17.26 4.76
N GLN A 169 -10.89 17.50 3.86
CA GLN A 169 -9.85 16.54 3.49
C GLN A 169 -8.93 16.25 4.67
N PHE A 170 -8.46 17.30 5.37
CA PHE A 170 -7.65 17.16 6.56
C PHE A 170 -8.41 16.45 7.69
N LEU A 171 -9.66 16.86 7.97
CA LEU A 171 -10.48 16.24 9.01
C LEU A 171 -10.75 14.76 8.73
N THR A 172 -10.99 14.39 7.47
CA THR A 172 -11.16 12.98 7.08
C THR A 172 -9.88 12.18 7.32
N PHE A 173 -8.73 12.73 6.95
CA PHE A 173 -7.43 12.09 7.18
C PHE A 173 -7.11 11.96 8.67
N SER A 174 -7.35 13.01 9.46
CA SER A 174 -7.21 13.02 10.92
C SER A 174 -8.08 11.95 11.58
N ASN A 175 -9.33 11.78 11.14
CA ASN A 175 -10.22 10.75 11.67
C ASN A 175 -9.74 9.31 11.36
N ILE A 176 -9.06 9.09 10.23
CA ILE A 176 -8.52 7.77 9.86
C ILE A 176 -7.30 7.42 10.70
N HIS A 177 -6.40 8.37 10.92
CA HIS A 177 -5.11 8.14 11.59
C HIS A 177 -5.17 8.36 13.12
N GLY A 178 -6.09 9.17 13.61
CA GLY A 178 -6.21 9.57 15.01
C GLY A 178 -5.27 10.71 15.40
N ALA A 179 -5.62 11.42 16.47
CA ALA A 179 -4.90 12.62 16.92
C ALA A 179 -3.41 12.35 17.23
N GLN A 180 -3.09 11.22 17.86
CA GLN A 180 -1.71 10.89 18.23
C GLN A 180 -0.79 10.79 17.02
N GLU A 181 -1.22 10.10 15.96
CA GLU A 181 -0.41 9.95 14.75
C GLU A 181 -0.29 11.26 13.96
N ILE A 182 -1.35 12.07 13.97
CA ILE A 182 -1.32 13.41 13.38
C ILE A 182 -0.27 14.27 14.09
N CYS A 183 -0.20 14.23 15.42
CA CYS A 183 0.84 14.92 16.19
C CYS A 183 2.24 14.39 15.89
N VAL A 184 2.41 13.07 15.77
CA VAL A 184 3.70 12.47 15.40
C VAL A 184 4.14 12.91 14.00
N MET A 185 3.23 12.94 13.02
CA MET A 185 3.52 13.41 11.67
C MET A 185 3.86 14.91 11.63
N ALA A 186 3.11 15.75 12.36
CA ALA A 186 3.41 17.17 12.51
C ALA A 186 4.78 17.39 13.14
N LEU A 187 5.08 16.70 14.24
CA LEU A 187 6.37 16.78 14.93
C LEU A 187 7.50 16.27 14.04
N THR A 188 7.27 15.22 13.24
CA THR A 188 8.25 14.73 12.26
C THR A 188 8.57 15.80 11.22
N ILE A 189 7.57 16.49 10.67
CA ILE A 189 7.79 17.58 9.71
C ILE A 189 8.58 18.72 10.33
N LEU A 190 8.29 19.10 11.57
CA LEU A 190 8.99 20.18 12.28
C LEU A 190 10.43 19.80 12.68
N ALA A 191 10.66 18.53 13.03
CA ALA A 191 11.95 18.04 13.48
C ALA A 191 12.90 17.66 12.32
N THR A 192 12.39 17.60 11.09
CA THR A 192 13.16 17.22 9.89
C THR A 192 13.14 18.34 8.86
N ASN A 193 14.03 18.28 7.86
CA ASN A 193 14.03 19.23 6.74
C ASN A 193 12.89 18.96 5.72
N LEU A 194 11.75 18.42 6.17
CA LEU A 194 10.57 18.15 5.33
C LEU A 194 9.65 19.37 5.20
N ALA A 195 9.79 20.36 6.08
CA ALA A 195 9.19 21.67 5.90
C ALA A 195 9.95 22.42 4.79
N GLU A 196 9.65 22.10 3.53
CA GLU A 196 10.22 22.76 2.35
C GLU A 196 9.87 24.25 2.28
N ASP A 197 8.80 24.69 2.96
CA ASP A 197 8.28 26.05 2.98
C ASP A 197 7.80 26.46 4.39
N ALA A 198 7.94 27.74 4.73
CA ALA A 198 7.48 28.33 5.99
C ALA A 198 5.97 28.20 6.19
N GLN A 199 5.18 28.10 5.10
CA GLN A 199 3.75 27.81 5.18
C GLN A 199 3.48 26.43 5.81
N VAL A 200 4.22 25.41 5.36
CA VAL A 200 4.08 24.03 5.85
C VAL A 200 4.49 23.94 7.32
N GLU A 201 5.55 24.66 7.69
CA GLU A 201 6.02 24.74 9.08
C GLU A 201 4.95 25.37 9.99
N ASN A 202 4.41 26.53 9.62
CA ASN A 202 3.38 27.21 10.41
C ASN A 202 2.11 26.36 10.55
N SER A 203 1.67 25.70 9.47
CA SER A 203 0.53 24.77 9.51
C SER A 203 0.82 23.58 10.42
N ALA A 204 2.02 23.00 10.38
CA ALA A 204 2.40 21.90 11.27
C ALA A 204 2.43 22.31 12.74
N VAL A 205 2.93 23.52 13.07
CA VAL A 205 2.86 24.07 14.43
C VAL A 205 1.41 24.23 14.88
N ARG A 206 0.54 24.75 14.01
CA ARG A 206 -0.88 24.90 14.32
C ARG A 206 -1.54 23.55 14.61
N VAL A 207 -1.30 22.54 13.79
CA VAL A 207 -1.80 21.17 14.02
C VAL A 207 -1.31 20.64 15.38
N LEU A 208 -0.04 20.83 15.72
CA LEU A 208 0.51 20.39 17.00
C LEU A 208 -0.16 21.10 18.19
N MET A 209 -0.49 22.39 18.06
CA MET A 209 -1.19 23.14 19.11
C MET A 209 -2.67 22.74 19.24
N GLU A 210 -3.30 22.30 18.16
CA GLU A 210 -4.72 21.90 18.16
C GLU A 210 -4.93 20.45 18.65
N PHE A 211 -4.01 19.54 18.34
CA PHE A 211 -4.15 18.10 18.61
C PHE A 211 -3.21 17.57 19.72
N GLY A 212 -2.20 18.35 20.13
CA GLY A 212 -1.17 17.97 21.10
C GLY A 212 -1.50 18.25 22.56
#